data_AF-A0A8R1HND6-F1
#
_entry.id   AF-A0A8R1HND6-F1
#
_cell.length_a   1.000
_cell.length_b   1.000
_cell.length_c   1.000
_cell.angle_alpha   90.00
_cell.angle_beta   90.00
_cell.angle_gamma   90.00
#
_symmetry.space_group_name_H-M   'P 1'
#
loop_
_entity.id
_entity.type
_entity.pdbx_description
1 polymer ?
#
loop_
_entity_poly.entity_id
_entity_poly.type
_entity_poly.pdbx_seq_one_letter_code
_entity_poly.pdbx_strand_id
1 'polypeptide(L)'
;MTIKPKILPETSWAQKLCPGNGTPFDYQVCNPEVRSECPSGFTCRKTTSATNSTGEYLCCESGRMTVADWFTDKHLTPKILPQPPTQLIQTVQLSPASSILNFPPIHVGDEIVTISFPTYITGIVQSVTMATPVNPGYVHVVTVVDPSYKPFAVLLSYNIIVGQPAQTVNVSSSQRFVAYLDSATLMPKLESYRYEYMVLVYYTPSPISLEGATPQDMLLGSSCSDATCLFSNSPISSKLAGQPVAGTVFYVSFEISSDFLLRWMHIVSVFARQ
;
A
#
# COMPACT_ATOMS: atom_id res chain seq x y z
N MET A 1 46.18 28.06 32.99
CA MET A 1 44.81 27.59 33.26
C MET A 1 44.38 26.74 32.08
N THR A 2 44.38 25.43 32.29
CA THR A 2 44.08 24.41 31.28
C THR A 2 42.57 24.14 31.34
N ILE A 3 41.86 24.40 30.25
CA ILE A 3 40.43 24.09 30.14
C ILE A 3 40.32 22.56 30.02
N LYS A 4 39.88 21.90 31.09
CA LYS A 4 39.51 20.48 31.04
C LYS A 4 38.15 20.34 30.33
N PRO A 5 38.00 19.41 29.38
CA PRO A 5 36.69 19.10 28.82
C PRO A 5 35.80 18.52 29.92
N LYS A 6 34.57 19.04 29.99
CA LYS A 6 33.53 18.60 30.91
C LYS A 6 33.03 17.24 30.42
N ILE A 7 33.53 16.16 31.04
CA ILE A 7 32.97 14.82 30.85
C ILE A 7 31.55 14.87 31.44
N LEU A 8 30.54 14.84 30.56
CA LEU A 8 29.15 14.65 30.95
C LEU A 8 28.96 13.19 31.40
N PRO A 9 28.18 12.93 32.45
CA PRO A 9 28.02 11.60 33.00
C PRO A 9 27.23 10.71 32.03
N GLU A 10 27.68 9.46 31.91
CA GLU A 10 26.95 8.35 31.27
C GLU A 10 25.62 8.12 31.99
N THR A 11 24.58 8.85 31.58
CA THR A 11 23.20 8.47 31.87
C THR A 11 22.83 7.32 30.95
N SER A 12 22.37 6.21 31.52
CA SER A 12 21.85 5.04 30.83
C SER A 12 20.56 5.39 30.06
N TRP A 13 20.68 5.85 28.82
CA TRP A 13 19.56 5.84 27.89
C TRP A 13 19.43 4.39 27.44
N ALA A 14 18.32 3.72 27.76
CA ALA A 14 17.96 2.49 27.07
C ALA A 14 17.89 2.86 25.58
N GLN A 15 18.91 2.46 24.81
CA GLN A 15 19.03 2.87 23.42
C GLN A 15 17.87 2.23 22.67
N LYS A 16 16.96 3.06 22.17
CA LYS A 16 15.86 2.59 21.32
C LYS A 16 16.47 2.12 20.02
N LEU A 17 16.35 0.83 19.74
CA LEU A 17 16.93 0.20 18.55
C LEU A 17 15.83 -0.20 17.58
N CYS A 18 16.07 0.07 16.30
CA CYS A 18 15.26 -0.48 15.24
C CYS A 18 15.43 -2.00 15.17
N PRO A 19 14.35 -2.74 14.87
CA PRO A 19 14.40 -4.20 14.77
C PRO A 19 15.41 -4.65 13.70
N GLY A 20 16.04 -5.80 13.95
CA GLY A 20 17.02 -6.38 13.04
C GLY A 20 18.32 -5.56 12.91
N ASN A 21 18.63 -4.72 13.90
CA ASN A 21 19.76 -3.77 13.86
C ASN A 21 19.66 -2.77 12.69
N GLY A 22 18.44 -2.40 12.31
CA GLY A 22 18.18 -1.39 11.30
C GLY A 22 18.63 0.01 11.75
N THR A 23 18.79 0.91 10.79
CA THR A 23 19.17 2.30 11.08
C THR A 23 17.92 3.14 11.35
N PRO A 24 17.82 3.83 12.51
CA PRO A 24 16.75 4.80 12.72
C PRO A 24 16.99 6.05 11.86
N PHE A 25 15.92 6.64 11.33
CA PHE A 25 15.98 7.96 10.69
C PHE A 25 16.37 9.03 11.72
N ASP A 26 15.63 9.03 12.82
CA ASP A 26 15.88 9.79 14.04
C ASP A 26 15.36 8.99 15.25
N TYR A 27 15.49 9.56 16.45
CA TYR A 27 14.96 8.96 17.69
C TYR A 27 13.60 9.55 18.09
N GLN A 28 12.89 10.21 17.17
CA GLN A 28 11.53 10.68 17.42
C GLN A 28 10.55 9.51 17.31
N VAL A 29 9.64 9.45 18.28
CA VAL A 29 8.62 8.41 18.31
C VAL A 29 7.62 8.66 17.21
N CYS A 30 7.33 7.64 16.41
CA CYS A 30 6.26 7.66 15.43
C CYS A 30 5.02 6.92 15.97
N ASN A 31 3.86 7.20 15.40
CA ASN A 31 2.61 6.49 15.62
C ASN A 31 2.29 5.62 14.38
N PRO A 32 2.25 4.28 14.51
CA PRO A 32 1.98 3.40 13.36
C PRO A 32 0.57 3.58 12.78
N GLU A 33 -0.36 4.17 13.53
CA GLU A 33 -1.73 4.46 13.09
C GLU A 33 -1.83 5.80 12.34
N VAL A 34 -0.80 6.65 12.39
CA VAL A 34 -0.73 7.91 11.65
C VAL A 34 -0.09 7.66 10.30
N ARG A 35 -0.78 8.11 9.25
CA ARG A 35 -0.29 7.95 7.90
C ARG A 35 0.93 8.83 7.65
N SER A 36 1.92 8.29 6.93
CA SER A 36 3.04 9.06 6.36
C SER A 36 3.97 9.73 7.37
N GLU A 37 3.98 9.31 8.64
CA GLU A 37 4.81 9.96 9.66
C GLU A 37 6.31 9.76 9.40
N CYS A 38 6.69 8.66 8.75
CA CYS A 38 8.06 8.39 8.37
C CYS A 38 8.39 8.83 6.95
N PRO A 39 9.62 9.36 6.73
CA PRO A 39 10.10 9.74 5.41
C PRO A 39 10.27 8.52 4.50
N SER A 40 10.40 8.78 3.19
CA SER A 40 10.65 7.75 2.19
C SER A 40 11.88 6.90 2.54
N GLY A 41 11.80 5.58 2.34
CA GLY A 41 12.84 4.62 2.74
C GLY A 41 12.80 4.22 4.23
N PHE A 42 11.87 4.77 5.01
CA PHE A 42 11.66 4.42 6.41
C PHE A 42 10.21 4.05 6.70
N THR A 43 9.99 3.12 7.62
CA THR A 43 8.66 2.72 8.12
C THR A 43 8.63 2.84 9.64
N CYS A 44 7.46 3.17 10.19
CA CYS A 44 7.25 3.22 11.63
C CYS A 44 7.25 1.78 12.18
N ARG A 45 8.30 1.40 12.91
CA ARG A 45 8.51 0.03 13.41
C ARG A 45 8.62 0.03 14.93
N LYS A 46 8.09 -1.01 15.55
CA LYS A 46 8.19 -1.19 16.99
C LYS A 46 9.66 -1.41 17.39
N THR A 47 10.12 -0.63 18.35
CA THR A 47 11.50 -0.72 18.85
C THR A 47 11.72 -2.00 19.64
N THR A 48 12.94 -2.53 19.56
CA THR A 48 13.40 -3.60 20.44
C THR A 48 14.18 -2.95 21.58
N SER A 49 13.58 -2.83 22.76
CA SER A 49 14.25 -2.32 23.94
C SER A 49 14.83 -3.48 24.76
N ALA A 50 16.06 -3.34 25.26
CA ALA A 50 16.70 -4.31 26.15
C ALA A 50 16.06 -4.33 27.56
N THR A 51 15.22 -3.35 27.87
CA THR A 51 14.50 -3.24 29.15
C THR A 51 13.02 -2.98 28.87
N ASN A 52 12.15 -3.69 29.60
CA ASN A 52 10.69 -3.78 29.52
C ASN A 52 9.94 -2.42 29.59
N SER A 53 10.23 -1.51 28.67
CA SER A 53 9.47 -0.30 28.42
C SER A 53 8.42 -0.63 27.35
N THR A 54 7.20 -0.21 27.63
CA THR A 54 6.06 -0.22 26.70
C THR A 54 6.52 0.16 25.29
N GLY A 55 6.31 -0.73 24.33
CA GLY A 55 6.97 -0.66 23.02
C GLY A 55 6.63 0.62 22.27
N GLU A 56 7.62 1.51 22.21
CA GLU A 56 7.60 2.71 21.37
C GLU A 56 7.94 2.33 19.92
N TYR A 57 7.58 3.19 18.98
CA TYR A 57 7.86 3.00 17.56
C TYR A 57 8.81 4.09 17.06
N LEU A 58 9.71 3.74 16.15
CA LEU A 58 10.62 4.67 15.48
C LEU A 58 10.54 4.51 13.97
N CYS A 59 10.90 5.56 13.24
CA CYS A 59 11.10 5.47 11.80
C CYS A 59 12.41 4.72 11.51
N CYS A 60 12.28 3.50 10.98
CA CYS A 60 13.38 2.57 10.76
C CYS A 60 13.51 2.23 9.27
N GLU A 61 14.76 2.08 8.81
CA GLU A 61 15.08 1.76 7.41
C GLU A 61 14.28 0.53 6.92
N SER A 62 13.62 0.68 5.76
CA SER A 62 12.69 -0.32 5.24
C SER A 62 13.30 -1.25 4.16
N GLY A 63 14.49 -0.94 3.65
CA GLY A 63 15.13 -1.68 2.54
C GLY A 63 15.50 -3.14 2.85
N ARG A 64 15.51 -3.53 4.13
CA ARG A 64 15.81 -4.91 4.59
C ARG A 64 14.62 -5.62 5.22
N MET A 65 13.42 -5.04 5.13
CA MET A 65 12.22 -5.62 5.72
C MET A 65 11.80 -6.89 4.98
N THR A 66 11.45 -7.93 5.74
CA THR A 66 10.80 -9.13 5.17
C THR A 66 9.35 -8.83 4.78
N VAL A 67 8.72 -9.70 4.00
CA VAL A 67 7.27 -9.59 3.73
C VAL A 67 6.46 -9.58 5.02
N ALA A 68 6.79 -10.44 5.99
CA ALA A 68 6.09 -10.49 7.26
C ALA A 68 6.24 -9.19 8.04
N ASP A 69 7.43 -8.57 8.04
CA ASP A 69 7.68 -7.28 8.69
C ASP A 69 6.78 -6.20 8.10
N TRP A 70 6.72 -6.08 6.77
CA TRP A 70 5.92 -5.06 6.09
C TRP A 70 4.43 -5.14 6.46
N PHE A 71 3.89 -6.35 6.51
CA PHE A 71 2.47 -6.57 6.81
C PHE A 71 2.15 -6.49 8.31
N THR A 72 3.09 -6.86 9.18
CA THR A 72 2.88 -6.86 10.64
C THR A 72 3.07 -5.47 11.23
N ASP A 73 4.14 -4.75 10.83
CA ASP A 73 4.46 -3.42 11.36
C ASP A 73 3.45 -2.37 10.91
N LYS A 74 2.78 -2.59 9.76
CA LYS A 74 1.66 -1.78 9.27
C LYS A 74 0.30 -2.21 9.82
N HIS A 75 0.26 -3.18 10.74
CA HIS A 75 -0.97 -3.74 11.29
C HIS A 75 -1.95 -4.27 10.22
N LEU A 76 -1.47 -4.64 9.03
CA LEU A 76 -2.28 -5.29 7.99
C LEU A 76 -2.54 -6.75 8.36
N THR A 77 -1.60 -7.40 9.04
CA THR A 77 -1.76 -8.74 9.62
C THR A 77 -1.65 -8.67 11.14
N PRO A 78 -2.51 -9.37 11.91
CA PRO A 78 -3.63 -10.22 11.47
C PRO A 78 -4.95 -9.47 11.24
N LYS A 79 -4.95 -8.13 11.38
CA LYS A 79 -6.18 -7.33 11.42
C LYS A 79 -6.98 -7.38 10.12
N ILE A 80 -6.33 -7.13 8.98
CA ILE A 80 -6.96 -7.09 7.66
C ILE A 80 -6.80 -8.44 6.95
N LEU A 81 -5.58 -8.97 6.94
CA LEU A 81 -5.26 -10.28 6.41
C LEU A 81 -4.99 -11.27 7.54
N PRO A 82 -5.62 -12.47 7.53
CA PRO A 82 -5.36 -13.49 8.54
C PRO A 82 -3.90 -13.95 8.60
N GLN A 83 -3.22 -13.99 7.45
CA GLN A 83 -1.82 -14.39 7.30
C GLN A 83 -1.11 -13.46 6.31
N PRO A 84 0.19 -13.16 6.51
CA PRO A 84 0.95 -12.34 5.57
C PRO A 84 1.21 -13.15 4.29
N PRO A 85 1.55 -12.52 3.15
CA PRO A 85 1.93 -13.26 1.95
C PRO A 85 3.18 -14.12 2.15
N THR A 86 3.34 -15.19 1.36
CA THR A 86 4.50 -16.10 1.48
C THR A 86 5.80 -15.52 0.92
N GLN A 87 5.72 -14.54 0.03
CA GLN A 87 6.88 -13.87 -0.56
C GLN A 87 6.57 -12.42 -0.98
N LEU A 88 7.62 -11.65 -1.26
CA LEU A 88 7.52 -10.29 -1.78
C LEU A 88 7.23 -10.27 -3.29
N ILE A 89 6.40 -9.31 -3.69
CA ILE A 89 6.39 -8.80 -5.07
C ILE A 89 7.55 -7.83 -5.18
N GLN A 90 8.54 -8.12 -6.02
CA GLN A 90 9.73 -7.29 -6.22
C GLN A 90 9.40 -5.98 -6.95
N THR A 91 8.55 -6.07 -7.98
CA THR A 91 8.20 -4.92 -8.80
C THR A 91 6.72 -4.95 -9.16
N VAL A 92 6.07 -3.79 -9.12
CA VAL A 92 4.71 -3.55 -9.59
C VAL A 92 4.80 -2.53 -10.72
N GLN A 93 4.20 -2.84 -11.88
CA GLN A 93 4.00 -1.87 -12.95
C GLN A 93 2.57 -1.34 -12.84
N LEU A 94 2.41 -0.01 -12.77
CA LEU A 94 1.10 0.62 -12.85
C LEU A 94 0.86 1.17 -14.24
N SER A 95 -0.34 0.92 -14.76
CA SER A 95 -0.90 1.74 -15.82
C SER A 95 -1.59 2.94 -15.18
N PRO A 96 -1.41 4.15 -15.72
CA PRO A 96 -2.13 5.30 -15.23
C PRO A 96 -3.64 5.13 -15.46
N ALA A 97 -4.45 5.64 -14.53
CA ALA A 97 -5.91 5.65 -14.70
C ALA A 97 -6.38 6.65 -15.77
N SER A 98 -5.49 7.50 -16.28
CA SER A 98 -5.70 8.48 -17.36
C SER A 98 -4.43 8.60 -18.19
N SER A 99 -4.56 8.94 -19.47
CA SER A 99 -3.46 9.05 -20.43
C SER A 99 -2.44 10.17 -20.14
N ILE A 100 -2.61 10.94 -19.07
CA ILE A 100 -1.79 12.12 -18.75
C ILE A 100 -0.60 11.78 -17.85
N LEU A 101 -0.59 10.61 -17.20
CA LEU A 101 0.50 10.17 -16.31
C LEU A 101 1.32 9.04 -16.96
N ASN A 102 2.60 8.96 -16.64
CA ASN A 102 3.43 7.78 -16.88
C ASN A 102 4.02 7.34 -15.54
N PHE A 103 3.78 6.09 -15.15
CA PHE A 103 4.37 5.52 -13.94
C PHE A 103 5.66 4.76 -14.28
N PRO A 104 6.75 4.95 -13.51
CA PRO A 104 7.88 4.05 -13.58
C PRO A 104 7.54 2.69 -12.94
N PRO A 105 8.35 1.65 -13.20
CA PRO A 105 8.41 0.46 -12.36
C PRO A 105 8.52 0.81 -10.87
N ILE A 106 7.69 0.20 -10.03
CA ILE A 106 7.65 0.44 -8.58
C ILE A 106 8.25 -0.76 -7.88
N HIS A 107 9.26 -0.55 -7.06
CA HIS A 107 9.89 -1.57 -6.23
C HIS A 107 9.31 -1.57 -4.82
N VAL A 108 9.59 -2.63 -4.05
CA VAL A 108 9.20 -2.69 -2.63
C VAL A 108 9.79 -1.51 -1.87
N GLY A 109 8.92 -0.77 -1.17
CA GLY A 109 9.33 0.39 -0.38
C GLY A 109 9.48 1.69 -1.18
N ASP A 110 9.28 1.67 -2.50
CA ASP A 110 9.25 2.88 -3.31
C ASP A 110 8.08 3.79 -2.89
N GLU A 111 8.30 5.09 -3.10
CA GLU A 111 7.28 6.12 -2.99
C GLU A 111 7.22 6.91 -4.29
N ILE A 112 6.02 7.05 -4.85
CA ILE A 112 5.81 7.80 -6.08
C ILE A 112 5.12 9.12 -5.75
N VAL A 113 5.65 10.22 -6.26
CA VAL A 113 5.00 11.54 -6.17
C VAL A 113 4.43 11.92 -7.54
N THR A 114 3.15 12.30 -7.59
CA THR A 114 2.45 12.75 -8.79
C THR A 114 1.90 14.16 -8.62
N ILE A 115 2.03 15.00 -9.65
CA ILE A 115 1.77 16.46 -9.56
C ILE A 115 0.34 16.89 -9.89
N SER A 116 -0.51 15.98 -10.38
CA SER A 116 -1.93 16.29 -10.66
C SER A 116 -2.74 15.04 -10.94
N PHE A 117 -3.77 14.76 -10.13
CA PHE A 117 -4.83 13.84 -10.55
C PHE A 117 -6.14 14.09 -9.80
N PRO A 118 -7.29 14.17 -10.50
CA PRO A 118 -8.58 14.45 -9.86
C PRO A 118 -9.27 13.22 -9.28
N THR A 119 -8.73 12.01 -9.47
CA THR A 119 -9.37 10.76 -9.05
C THR A 119 -8.60 10.03 -7.96
N TYR A 120 -9.35 9.38 -7.07
CA TYR A 120 -8.83 8.62 -5.93
C TYR A 120 -7.91 7.46 -6.33
N ILE A 121 -8.25 6.78 -7.44
CA ILE A 121 -7.40 5.75 -8.04
C ILE A 121 -6.50 6.46 -9.05
N THR A 122 -5.20 6.46 -8.80
CA THR A 122 -4.21 7.13 -9.65
C THR A 122 -3.61 6.17 -10.70
N GLY A 123 -3.49 4.89 -10.35
CA GLY A 123 -3.02 3.85 -11.25
C GLY A 123 -3.65 2.48 -10.96
N ILE A 124 -3.63 1.61 -11.96
CA ILE A 124 -4.07 0.22 -11.90
C ILE A 124 -2.90 -0.70 -12.16
N VAL A 125 -2.84 -1.85 -11.48
CA VAL A 125 -1.74 -2.80 -11.67
C VAL A 125 -1.79 -3.40 -13.08
N GLN A 126 -0.72 -3.19 -13.85
CA GLN A 126 -0.53 -3.70 -15.20
C GLN A 126 0.21 -5.04 -15.20
N SER A 127 1.22 -5.18 -14.35
CA SER A 127 1.96 -6.42 -14.13
C SER A 127 2.63 -6.42 -12.76
N VAL A 128 2.93 -7.63 -12.28
CA VAL A 128 3.67 -7.86 -11.03
C VAL A 128 4.81 -8.84 -11.29
N THR A 129 5.97 -8.56 -10.70
CA THR A 129 7.15 -9.44 -10.74
C THR A 129 7.44 -9.92 -9.32
N MET A 130 7.41 -11.24 -9.12
CA MET A 130 7.58 -11.89 -7.81
C MET A 130 9.00 -12.40 -7.63
N ALA A 131 9.43 -12.54 -6.37
CA ALA A 131 10.76 -13.05 -6.05
C ALA A 131 10.99 -14.48 -6.56
N THR A 132 9.96 -15.33 -6.48
CA THR A 132 9.97 -16.71 -6.98
C THR A 132 8.81 -16.95 -7.97
N PRO A 133 9.00 -17.82 -8.97
CA PRO A 133 7.95 -18.09 -9.96
C PRO A 133 6.69 -18.68 -9.32
N VAL A 134 5.52 -18.27 -9.81
CA VAL A 134 4.25 -18.94 -9.47
C VAL A 134 4.06 -20.18 -10.34
N ASN A 135 3.37 -21.18 -9.78
CA ASN A 135 3.03 -22.40 -10.51
C ASN A 135 1.98 -22.13 -11.61
N PRO A 136 1.91 -22.99 -12.64
CA PRO A 136 0.86 -22.93 -13.63
C PRO A 136 -0.53 -23.06 -13.00
N GLY A 137 -1.51 -22.30 -13.48
CA GLY A 137 -2.88 -22.29 -12.98
C GLY A 137 -3.55 -20.93 -13.12
N TYR A 138 -4.41 -20.58 -12.17
CA TYR A 138 -5.13 -19.31 -12.16
C TYR A 138 -4.57 -18.39 -11.08
N VAL A 139 -4.20 -17.19 -11.51
CA VAL A 139 -3.68 -16.14 -10.65
C VAL A 139 -4.71 -15.01 -10.53
N HIS A 140 -4.83 -14.45 -9.34
CA HIS A 140 -5.68 -13.30 -9.04
C HIS A 140 -4.86 -12.23 -8.36
N VAL A 141 -4.97 -11.00 -8.85
CA VAL A 141 -4.29 -9.83 -8.30
C VAL A 141 -5.32 -8.92 -7.67
N VAL A 142 -5.26 -8.80 -6.34
CA VAL A 142 -6.09 -7.89 -5.54
C VAL A 142 -5.25 -6.67 -5.21
N THR A 143 -5.76 -5.48 -5.51
CA THR A 143 -5.18 -4.22 -5.05
C THR A 143 -6.17 -3.53 -4.15
N VAL A 144 -5.78 -3.23 -2.93
CA VAL A 144 -6.57 -2.43 -1.99
C VAL A 144 -5.87 -1.09 -1.78
N VAL A 145 -6.59 -0.01 -2.03
CA VAL A 145 -6.11 1.36 -1.80
C VAL A 145 -6.67 1.85 -0.48
N ASP A 146 -5.77 2.26 0.41
CA ASP A 146 -6.02 2.66 1.80
C ASP A 146 -6.77 1.60 2.61
N PRO A 147 -6.19 0.39 2.78
CA PRO A 147 -6.86 -0.73 3.44
C PRO A 147 -7.29 -0.43 4.89
N SER A 148 -6.57 0.47 5.57
CA SER A 148 -6.84 0.83 6.98
C SER A 148 -7.76 2.04 7.15
N TYR A 149 -8.15 2.73 6.07
CA TYR A 149 -8.86 4.01 6.15
C TYR A 149 -10.08 4.07 5.24
N LYS A 150 -10.90 5.11 5.42
CA LYS A 150 -12.02 5.44 4.55
C LYS A 150 -11.79 6.80 3.89
N PRO A 151 -12.14 6.99 2.61
CA PRO A 151 -12.60 5.97 1.66
C PRO A 151 -11.53 4.90 1.36
N PHE A 152 -11.94 3.79 0.76
CA PHE A 152 -11.02 2.75 0.27
C PHE A 152 -11.49 2.23 -1.09
N ALA A 153 -10.56 1.65 -1.86
CA ALA A 153 -10.89 1.01 -3.13
C ALA A 153 -10.37 -0.42 -3.18
N VAL A 154 -11.06 -1.27 -3.92
CA VAL A 154 -10.67 -2.65 -4.20
C VAL A 154 -10.69 -2.86 -5.70
N LEU A 155 -9.56 -3.26 -6.27
CA LEU A 155 -9.41 -3.61 -7.66
C LEU A 155 -9.01 -5.09 -7.74
N LEU A 156 -9.74 -5.87 -8.49
CA LEU A 156 -9.49 -7.30 -8.67
C LEU A 156 -9.35 -7.62 -10.14
N SER A 157 -8.18 -8.10 -10.52
CA SER A 157 -7.98 -8.82 -11.77
C SER A 157 -7.89 -10.30 -11.47
N TYR A 158 -8.73 -11.13 -12.09
CA TYR A 158 -8.89 -12.53 -11.68
C TYR A 158 -8.94 -13.49 -12.86
N ASN A 159 -8.69 -14.76 -12.59
CA ASN A 159 -8.55 -15.83 -13.58
C ASN A 159 -7.49 -15.54 -14.64
N ILE A 160 -6.37 -14.94 -14.23
CA ILE A 160 -5.22 -14.77 -15.11
C ILE A 160 -4.58 -16.14 -15.30
N ILE A 161 -4.53 -16.62 -16.53
CA ILE A 161 -4.02 -17.96 -16.84
C ILE A 161 -2.50 -17.89 -16.95
N VAL A 162 -1.82 -18.69 -16.12
CA VAL A 162 -0.37 -18.90 -16.18
C VAL A 162 -0.14 -20.33 -16.67
N GLY A 163 0.37 -20.47 -17.91
CA GLY A 163 0.53 -21.79 -18.54
C GLY A 163 1.83 -22.52 -18.19
N GLN A 164 2.83 -21.80 -17.67
CA GLN A 164 4.15 -22.30 -17.27
C GLN A 164 4.63 -21.49 -16.07
N PRO A 165 5.56 -22.01 -15.24
CA PRO A 165 6.07 -21.25 -14.10
C PRO A 165 6.58 -19.88 -14.53
N ALA A 166 6.06 -18.82 -13.90
CA ALA A 166 6.34 -17.45 -14.30
C ALA A 166 6.62 -16.55 -13.10
N GLN A 167 7.70 -15.78 -13.16
CA GLN A 167 7.97 -14.75 -12.14
C GLN A 167 7.17 -13.47 -12.38
N THR A 168 6.91 -13.15 -13.65
CA THR A 168 6.13 -11.96 -14.02
C THR A 168 4.75 -12.38 -14.49
N VAL A 169 3.72 -11.78 -13.89
CA VAL A 169 2.32 -11.97 -14.26
C VAL A 169 1.82 -10.68 -14.87
N ASN A 170 1.46 -10.75 -16.15
CA ASN A 170 0.82 -9.64 -16.86
C ASN A 170 -0.68 -9.64 -16.56
N VAL A 171 -1.12 -8.57 -15.92
CA VAL A 171 -2.51 -8.36 -15.49
C VAL A 171 -3.33 -7.72 -16.60
N SER A 172 -2.71 -6.87 -17.42
CA SER A 172 -3.34 -6.21 -18.57
C SER A 172 -3.92 -7.16 -19.62
N SER A 173 -3.44 -8.41 -19.69
CA SER A 173 -4.02 -9.45 -20.54
C SER A 173 -5.29 -10.10 -19.95
N SER A 174 -5.66 -9.77 -18.71
CA SER A 174 -6.90 -10.25 -18.09
C SER A 174 -8.10 -9.58 -18.73
N GLN A 175 -9.03 -10.39 -19.24
CA GLN A 175 -10.35 -9.92 -19.67
C GLN A 175 -11.32 -9.74 -18.49
N ARG A 176 -10.90 -10.10 -17.26
CA ARG A 176 -11.75 -10.14 -16.08
C ARG A 176 -11.22 -9.21 -15.01
N PHE A 177 -11.91 -8.10 -14.85
CA PHE A 177 -11.58 -7.02 -13.94
C PHE A 177 -12.84 -6.51 -13.25
N VAL A 178 -12.76 -6.31 -11.93
CA VAL A 178 -13.82 -5.68 -11.13
C VAL A 178 -13.16 -4.63 -10.23
N ALA A 179 -13.77 -3.45 -10.17
CA ALA A 179 -13.34 -2.37 -9.28
C ALA A 179 -14.52 -1.88 -8.44
N TYR A 180 -14.29 -1.79 -7.13
CA TYR A 180 -15.19 -1.16 -6.19
C TYR A 180 -14.48 0.04 -5.55
N LEU A 181 -15.18 1.17 -5.50
CA LEU A 181 -14.76 2.36 -4.78
C LEU A 181 -15.83 2.68 -3.75
N ASP A 182 -15.42 2.84 -2.49
CA ASP A 182 -16.35 3.31 -1.47
C ASP A 182 -16.70 4.79 -1.72
N SER A 183 -17.86 5.01 -2.34
CA SER A 183 -18.38 6.35 -2.64
C SER A 183 -19.08 6.99 -1.44
N ALA A 184 -19.26 6.27 -0.33
CA ALA A 184 -19.97 6.79 0.85
C ALA A 184 -19.15 7.80 1.65
N THR A 185 -17.84 7.87 1.42
CA THR A 185 -16.94 8.81 2.08
C THR A 185 -16.42 9.86 1.11
N LEU A 186 -16.62 11.14 1.46
CA LEU A 186 -16.06 12.26 0.71
C LEU A 186 -14.53 12.15 0.71
N MET A 187 -13.94 12.25 -0.47
CA MET A 187 -12.49 12.28 -0.62
C MET A 187 -11.92 13.43 0.20
N PRO A 188 -10.85 13.21 1.00
CA PRO A 188 -10.16 14.28 1.68
C PRO A 188 -9.68 15.30 0.65
N LYS A 189 -10.21 16.54 0.70
CA LYS A 189 -9.69 17.66 -0.08
C LYS A 189 -8.43 18.18 0.62
N LEU A 190 -7.32 17.50 0.41
CA LEU A 190 -6.03 17.87 0.98
C LEU A 190 -5.09 18.34 -0.14
N GLU A 191 -4.21 19.30 0.19
CA GLU A 191 -3.19 19.82 -0.73
C GLU A 191 -2.13 18.76 -1.08
N SER A 192 -1.95 17.79 -0.20
CA SER A 192 -1.20 16.57 -0.46
C SER A 192 -1.84 15.39 0.27
N TYR A 193 -1.88 14.24 -0.38
CA TYR A 193 -2.30 12.99 0.27
C TYR A 193 -1.55 11.81 -0.32
N ARG A 194 -1.16 10.90 0.57
CA ARG A 194 -0.36 9.71 0.30
C ARG A 194 -1.25 8.49 0.39
N TYR A 195 -1.55 7.87 -0.73
CA TYR A 195 -2.30 6.62 -0.80
C TYR A 195 -1.42 5.43 -0.46
N GLU A 196 -1.92 4.52 0.36
CA GLU A 196 -1.30 3.22 0.63
C GLU A 196 -1.88 2.16 -0.30
N TYR A 197 -1.06 1.61 -1.18
CA TYR A 197 -1.44 0.52 -2.06
C TYR A 197 -0.97 -0.80 -1.45
N MET A 198 -1.91 -1.69 -1.13
CA MET A 198 -1.64 -3.07 -0.79
C MET A 198 -1.97 -3.96 -1.99
N VAL A 199 -0.94 -4.57 -2.60
CA VAL A 199 -1.10 -5.49 -3.74
C VAL A 199 -0.84 -6.91 -3.26
N LEU A 200 -1.80 -7.81 -3.54
CA LEU A 200 -1.77 -9.21 -3.18
C LEU A 200 -1.96 -10.07 -4.42
N VAL A 201 -1.22 -11.18 -4.48
CA VAL A 201 -1.38 -12.21 -5.49
C VAL A 201 -1.89 -13.47 -4.81
N TYR A 202 -2.98 -14.02 -5.35
CA TYR A 202 -3.55 -15.30 -4.95
C TYR A 202 -3.43 -16.30 -6.09
N TYR A 203 -3.32 -17.57 -5.72
CA TYR A 203 -3.30 -18.69 -6.65
C TYR A 203 -4.47 -19.63 -6.35
N THR A 204 -5.14 -20.08 -7.40
CA THR A 204 -6.13 -21.16 -7.31
C THR A 204 -5.90 -22.21 -8.41
N PRO A 205 -6.17 -23.50 -8.13
CA PRO A 205 -6.06 -24.56 -9.14
C PRO A 205 -7.19 -24.51 -10.19
N SER A 206 -8.23 -23.73 -9.95
CA SER A 206 -9.42 -23.62 -10.81
C SER A 206 -9.89 -22.16 -10.88
N PRO A 207 -10.56 -21.75 -11.96
CA PRO A 207 -11.02 -20.38 -12.09
C PRO A 207 -12.07 -20.07 -11.03
N ILE A 208 -12.07 -18.83 -10.53
CA ILE A 208 -13.11 -18.32 -9.64
C ILE A 208 -14.23 -17.68 -10.44
N SER A 209 -15.45 -17.79 -9.93
CA SER A 209 -16.62 -17.09 -10.44
C SER A 209 -17.09 -16.11 -9.39
N LEU A 210 -17.34 -14.88 -9.82
CA LEU A 210 -17.90 -13.81 -8.99
C LEU A 210 -19.38 -13.73 -9.29
N GLU A 211 -20.19 -13.63 -8.24
CA GLU A 211 -21.64 -13.54 -8.31
C GLU A 211 -22.07 -12.17 -7.78
N GLY A 212 -23.08 -11.56 -8.41
CA GLY A 212 -23.55 -10.24 -8.03
C GLY A 212 -23.89 -9.37 -9.24
N ALA A 213 -24.79 -8.40 -9.06
CA ALA A 213 -25.18 -7.47 -10.12
C ALA A 213 -24.24 -6.26 -10.18
N THR A 214 -23.62 -5.90 -9.06
CA THR A 214 -22.72 -4.76 -8.92
C THR A 214 -21.31 -5.18 -8.48
N PRO A 215 -20.28 -4.36 -8.70
CA PRO A 215 -18.94 -4.61 -8.17
C PRO A 215 -18.91 -4.77 -6.65
N GLN A 216 -19.79 -4.08 -5.93
CA GLN A 216 -19.94 -4.23 -4.49
C GLN A 216 -20.42 -5.64 -4.16
N ASP A 217 -21.48 -6.12 -4.81
CA ASP A 217 -22.01 -7.46 -4.59
C ASP A 217 -20.95 -8.54 -4.86
N MET A 218 -20.20 -8.38 -5.94
CA MET A 218 -19.16 -9.32 -6.36
C MET A 218 -17.97 -9.40 -5.39
N LEU A 219 -17.56 -8.27 -4.82
CA LEU A 219 -16.35 -8.19 -3.99
C LEU A 219 -16.67 -8.22 -2.49
N LEU A 220 -17.57 -7.36 -2.04
CA LEU A 220 -17.89 -7.17 -0.62
C LEU A 220 -19.17 -7.91 -0.20
N GLY A 221 -20.13 -8.07 -1.11
CA GLY A 221 -21.48 -8.47 -0.76
C GLY A 221 -22.26 -7.36 -0.04
N SER A 222 -23.36 -7.72 0.59
CA SER A 222 -24.28 -6.75 1.23
C SER A 222 -23.90 -6.36 2.67
N SER A 223 -23.04 -7.14 3.33
CA SER A 223 -22.72 -6.99 4.75
C SER A 223 -21.33 -6.40 5.02
N CYS A 224 -20.41 -6.46 4.06
CA CYS A 224 -19.07 -5.91 4.23
C CYS A 224 -18.99 -4.44 3.83
N SER A 225 -18.29 -3.67 4.66
CA SER A 225 -18.04 -2.27 4.38
C SER A 225 -16.57 -1.90 4.44
N ASP A 226 -15.64 -2.76 4.85
CA ASP A 226 -14.22 -2.42 4.99
C ASP A 226 -13.29 -3.55 4.47
N ALA A 227 -11.98 -3.27 4.45
CA ALA A 227 -10.97 -4.23 4.00
C ALA A 227 -10.84 -5.44 4.95
N THR A 228 -11.12 -5.28 6.24
CA THR A 228 -11.12 -6.39 7.20
C THR A 228 -12.20 -7.41 6.85
N CYS A 229 -13.41 -6.94 6.56
CA CYS A 229 -14.53 -7.78 6.14
C CYS A 229 -14.28 -8.37 4.75
N LEU A 230 -13.64 -7.63 3.83
CA LEU A 230 -13.26 -8.11 2.49
C LEU A 230 -12.50 -9.43 2.54
N PHE A 231 -11.56 -9.63 3.47
CA PHE A 231 -10.76 -10.86 3.53
C PHE A 231 -11.26 -11.89 4.55
N SER A 232 -12.25 -11.55 5.38
CA SER A 232 -12.81 -12.48 6.37
C SER A 232 -14.16 -13.04 5.96
N ASN A 233 -15.14 -12.19 5.61
CA ASN A 233 -16.56 -12.57 5.53
C ASN A 233 -17.25 -12.21 4.21
N SER A 234 -16.52 -11.70 3.23
CA SER A 234 -17.08 -11.31 1.94
C SER A 234 -17.27 -12.50 0.99
N PRO A 235 -18.02 -12.34 -0.12
CA PRO A 235 -18.05 -13.34 -1.19
C PRO A 235 -16.65 -13.67 -1.73
N ILE A 236 -15.77 -12.68 -1.87
CA ILE A 236 -14.43 -12.89 -2.42
C ILE A 236 -13.51 -13.65 -1.47
N SER A 237 -13.66 -13.50 -0.14
CA SER A 237 -12.78 -14.17 0.84
C SER A 237 -12.83 -15.70 0.70
N SER A 238 -14.03 -16.24 0.44
CA SER A 238 -14.21 -17.68 0.20
C SER A 238 -13.57 -18.19 -1.10
N LYS A 239 -13.44 -17.32 -2.11
CA LYS A 239 -12.86 -17.65 -3.42
C LYS A 239 -11.34 -17.50 -3.43
N LEU A 240 -10.83 -16.53 -2.68
CA LEU A 240 -9.40 -16.28 -2.46
C LEU A 240 -8.92 -16.96 -1.16
N ALA A 241 -9.45 -18.14 -0.87
CA ALA A 241 -9.16 -18.85 0.37
C ALA A 241 -7.67 -19.18 0.50
N GLY A 242 -7.13 -18.99 1.71
CA GLY A 242 -5.75 -19.29 2.05
C GLY A 242 -4.85 -18.07 2.12
N GLN A 243 -3.55 -18.34 2.22
CA GLN A 243 -2.50 -17.32 2.31
C GLN A 243 -2.21 -16.74 0.90
N PRO A 244 -2.06 -15.41 0.75
CA PRO A 244 -1.58 -14.85 -0.51
C PRO A 244 -0.21 -15.42 -0.88
N VAL A 245 -0.02 -15.76 -2.15
CA VAL A 245 1.27 -16.30 -2.64
C VAL A 245 2.33 -15.22 -2.83
N ALA A 246 1.94 -13.95 -2.93
CA ALA A 246 2.87 -12.83 -2.92
C ALA A 246 2.15 -11.55 -2.50
N GLY A 247 2.88 -10.59 -1.96
CA GLY A 247 2.32 -9.26 -1.74
C GLY A 247 3.38 -8.19 -1.54
N THR A 248 2.94 -6.94 -1.65
CA THR A 248 3.74 -5.75 -1.35
C THR A 248 2.86 -4.60 -0.91
N VAL A 249 3.48 -3.62 -0.26
CA VAL A 249 2.87 -2.35 0.12
C VAL A 249 3.78 -1.23 -0.39
N PHE A 250 3.19 -0.24 -1.03
CA PHE A 250 3.90 0.96 -1.48
C PHE A 250 2.99 2.18 -1.38
N TYR A 251 3.58 3.36 -1.55
CA TYR A 251 2.87 4.62 -1.40
C TYR A 251 2.85 5.44 -2.69
N VAL A 252 1.71 6.07 -2.94
CA VAL A 252 1.55 7.04 -4.03
C VAL A 252 1.07 8.36 -3.44
N SER A 253 1.94 9.34 -3.43
CA SER A 253 1.69 10.70 -2.97
C SER A 253 1.24 11.58 -4.15
N PHE A 254 0.29 12.47 -3.89
CA PHE A 254 0.01 13.59 -4.78
C PHE A 254 0.28 14.92 -4.10
N GLU A 255 0.68 15.90 -4.89
CA GLU A 255 0.83 17.29 -4.47
C GLU A 255 0.04 18.18 -5.43
N ILE A 256 -0.83 19.03 -4.88
CA ILE A 256 -1.50 20.07 -5.64
C ILE A 256 -0.55 21.27 -5.70
N SER A 257 0.09 21.49 -6.86
CA SER A 257 0.90 22.69 -7.08
C SER A 257 0.01 23.96 -7.04
N SER A 258 0.37 24.90 -6.16
CA SER A 258 -0.29 26.21 -6.00
C SER A 258 -0.19 27.11 -7.24
N ASP A 259 0.75 26.85 -8.17
CA ASP A 259 0.84 27.57 -9.46
C ASP A 259 -0.37 27.30 -10.37
N PHE A 260 -1.10 26.21 -10.13
CA PHE A 260 -2.30 25.89 -10.90
C PHE A 260 -3.54 26.63 -10.41
N LEU A 261 -3.63 26.97 -9.12
CA LEU A 261 -4.70 27.83 -8.59
C LEU A 261 -4.59 29.25 -9.17
N LEU A 262 -3.37 29.76 -9.38
CA LEU A 262 -3.14 31.03 -10.07
C LEU A 262 -3.46 30.96 -11.57
N ARG A 263 -3.16 29.84 -12.25
CA ARG A 263 -3.55 29.67 -13.67
C ARG A 263 -5.07 29.56 -13.86
N TRP A 264 -5.80 28.95 -12.92
CA TRP A 264 -7.26 28.97 -12.95
C TRP A 264 -7.84 30.33 -12.54
N MET A 265 -7.22 31.07 -11.62
CA MET A 265 -7.64 32.45 -11.34
C MET A 265 -7.43 33.39 -12.55
N HIS A 266 -6.39 33.18 -13.36
CA HIS A 266 -6.20 33.92 -14.62
C HIS A 266 -7.15 33.49 -15.75
N ILE A 267 -7.60 32.23 -15.78
CA ILE A 267 -8.56 31.75 -16.81
C ILE A 267 -10.02 32.08 -16.42
N VAL A 268 -10.34 32.15 -15.13
CA VAL A 268 -11.70 32.47 -14.65
C VAL A 268 -11.99 33.99 -14.68
N SER A 269 -10.98 34.85 -14.84
CA SER A 269 -11.17 36.31 -14.96
C SER A 269 -11.17 36.86 -16.41
N VAL A 270 -11.10 36.01 -17.44
CA VAL A 270 -11.17 36.45 -18.86
C VAL A 270 -12.45 36.00 -19.59
N PHE A 271 -13.34 35.22 -18.96
CA PHE A 271 -14.64 34.87 -19.55
C PHE A 271 -15.80 35.11 -18.58
N ALA A 272 -16.16 36.38 -18.39
CA ALA A 272 -17.47 36.77 -17.90
C ALA A 272 -17.94 38.08 -18.55
N ARG A 273 -18.85 37.89 -19.54
CA ARG A 273 -19.86 38.82 -20.11
C ARG A 273 -19.46 39.78 -21.25
N GLN A 274 -20.16 39.52 -22.36
CA GLN A 274 -20.65 40.40 -23.45
C GLN A 274 -19.63 41.24 -24.21
#